data_AF-B1XU88-F1
#
_entry.id   AF-B1XU88-F1
#
_cell.length_a   1.000
_cell.length_b   1.000
_cell.length_c   1.000
_cell.angle_alpha   90.00
_cell.angle_beta   90.00
_cell.angle_gamma   90.00
#
_symmetry.space_group_name_H-M   'P 1'
#
loop_
_entity.id
_entity.type
_entity.pdbx_description
1 polymer ?
#
loop_
_entity_poly.entity_id
_entity_poly.type
_entity_poly.pdbx_seq_one_letter_code
_entity_poly.pdbx_strand_id
1 'polypeptide(L)'
;MSITTELSTQFALGGIPLLPLLRDSLYGIFGLILILLFHGGAINYIMLRFERLTNGNLKLKQYNRVFFHFYASFFFIALIHITEIIIWTLFIISLNLMNDGIQTLLFVGSCYTTVGFVEDILPTG
;
A
#
# COMPACT_ATOMS: atom_id res chain seq x y z
N MET A 1 24.22 -24.52 25.70
CA MET A 1 23.04 -23.65 25.83
C MET A 1 23.56 -22.31 26.32
N SER A 2 24.18 -21.53 25.43
CA SER A 2 25.23 -20.60 25.83
C SER A 2 25.23 -19.32 25.00
N ILE A 3 25.11 -18.20 25.69
CA ILE A 3 25.43 -16.82 25.27
C ILE A 3 24.46 -16.17 24.28
N THR A 4 23.95 -16.88 23.27
CA THR A 4 23.04 -16.27 22.27
C THR A 4 21.65 -15.93 22.83
N THR A 5 21.13 -16.75 23.74
CA THR A 5 19.82 -16.54 24.38
C THR A 5 19.81 -15.41 25.42
N GLU A 6 20.98 -15.10 25.99
CA GLU A 6 21.17 -14.01 26.98
C GLU A 6 21.29 -12.64 26.30
N LEU A 7 21.84 -12.60 25.06
CA LEU A 7 21.95 -11.36 24.30
C LEU A 7 20.58 -10.90 23.75
N SER A 8 19.69 -11.83 23.39
CA SER A 8 18.34 -11.50 22.91
C SER A 8 17.44 -10.95 24.02
N THR A 9 17.72 -11.29 25.28
CA THR A 9 16.97 -10.80 26.45
C THR A 9 17.42 -9.40 26.90
N GLN A 10 18.62 -8.94 26.54
CA GLN A 10 19.10 -7.58 26.82
C GLN A 10 18.50 -6.49 25.90
N PHE A 11 18.03 -6.86 24.71
CA PHE A 11 17.37 -5.96 23.75
C PHE A 11 15.86 -6.18 23.70
N ALA A 12 15.21 -6.29 24.86
CA ALA A 12 13.76 -6.36 24.97
C ALA A 12 13.23 -5.15 25.75
N LEU A 13 12.37 -4.34 25.12
CA LEU A 13 11.63 -3.26 25.79
C LEU A 13 10.21 -3.76 26.05
N GLY A 14 9.84 -3.93 27.32
CA GLY A 14 8.49 -4.37 27.70
C GLY A 14 8.10 -5.77 27.17
N GLY A 15 9.08 -6.65 26.93
CA GLY A 15 8.85 -8.00 26.39
C GLY A 15 8.86 -8.10 24.86
N ILE A 16 9.03 -6.98 24.14
CA ILE A 16 9.11 -6.96 22.67
C ILE A 16 10.58 -7.09 22.25
N PRO A 17 10.94 -8.06 21.41
CA PRO A 17 12.31 -8.19 20.91
C PRO A 17 12.62 -7.02 19.95
N LEU A 18 13.52 -6.12 20.35
CA LEU A 18 13.80 -4.85 19.64
C LEU A 18 14.45 -5.06 18.27
N LEU A 19 15.32 -6.07 18.14
CA LEU A 19 16.04 -6.34 16.89
C LEU A 19 15.09 -6.79 15.74
N PRO A 20 14.23 -7.82 15.93
CA PRO A 20 13.18 -8.15 14.97
C PRO A 20 12.25 -6.99 14.68
N LEU A 21 11.79 -6.27 15.71
CA LEU A 21 10.91 -5.12 15.55
C LEU A 21 11.54 -4.06 14.64
N LEU A 22 12.80 -3.69 14.88
CA LEU A 22 13.51 -2.70 14.07
C LEU A 22 13.70 -3.17 12.63
N ARG A 23 14.11 -4.43 12.44
CA ARG A 23 14.27 -5.03 11.11
C ARG A 23 12.95 -4.99 10.33
N ASP A 24 11.87 -5.46 10.93
CA ASP A 24 10.57 -5.59 10.26
C ASP A 24 9.95 -4.20 10.01
N SER A 25 10.14 -3.26 10.94
CA SER A 25 9.76 -1.85 10.77
C SER A 25 10.48 -1.20 9.60
N LEU A 26 11.77 -1.48 9.40
CA LEU A 26 12.53 -0.94 8.26
C LEU A 26 11.99 -1.44 6.92
N TYR A 27 11.65 -2.74 6.83
CA TYR A 27 11.00 -3.28 5.62
C TYR A 27 9.63 -2.64 5.38
N GLY A 28 8.82 -2.46 6.43
CA GLY A 28 7.54 -1.77 6.34
C GLY A 28 7.66 -0.31 5.88
N ILE A 29 8.58 0.45 6.47
CA ILE A 29 8.87 1.84 6.09
C ILE A 29 9.34 1.92 4.63
N PHE A 30 10.23 1.01 4.21
CA PHE A 30 10.69 0.96 2.83
C PHE A 30 9.54 0.69 1.85
N GLY A 31 8.69 -0.30 2.14
CA GLY A 31 7.49 -0.58 1.35
C GLY A 31 6.53 0.61 1.28
N LEU A 32 6.32 1.29 2.42
CA LEU A 32 5.49 2.50 2.50
C LEU A 32 6.05 3.65 1.66
N ILE A 33 7.36 3.89 1.68
CA ILE A 33 7.97 4.92 0.85
C ILE A 33 7.74 4.61 -0.64
N LEU A 34 7.99 3.37 -1.06
CA LEU A 34 7.81 2.96 -2.46
C LEU A 34 6.36 3.10 -2.92
N ILE A 35 5.39 2.64 -2.11
CA ILE A 35 3.99 2.72 -2.49
C ILE A 35 3.50 4.16 -2.54
N LEU A 36 3.96 5.04 -1.64
CA LEU A 36 3.59 6.46 -1.65
C LEU A 36 4.18 7.20 -2.85
N LEU A 37 5.40 6.85 -3.28
CA LEU A 37 5.98 7.38 -4.51
C LEU A 37 5.17 6.95 -5.73
N PHE A 38 4.76 5.69 -5.79
CA PHE A 38 3.85 5.20 -6.84
C PHE A 38 2.51 5.94 -6.81
N HIS A 39 1.87 6.00 -5.64
CA HIS A 39 0.58 6.65 -5.41
C HIS A 39 0.58 8.11 -5.87
N GLY A 40 1.50 8.90 -5.30
CA GLY A 40 1.63 10.32 -5.59
C GLY A 40 1.98 10.58 -7.05
N GLY A 41 2.87 9.76 -7.62
CA GLY A 41 3.23 9.85 -9.05
C GLY A 41 2.05 9.56 -9.98
N ALA A 42 1.28 8.52 -9.68
CA ALA A 42 0.13 8.12 -10.49
C ALA A 42 -1.01 9.14 -10.42
N ILE A 43 -1.31 9.67 -9.22
CA ILE A 43 -2.31 10.74 -9.05
C ILE A 43 -1.86 12.01 -9.77
N ASN A 44 -0.59 12.41 -9.63
CA ASN A 44 -0.07 13.59 -10.31
C ASN A 44 -0.19 13.46 -11.84
N TYR A 45 0.12 12.28 -12.38
CA TYR A 45 -0.06 11.99 -13.80
C TYR A 45 -1.53 12.13 -14.25
N ILE A 46 -2.48 11.56 -13.48
CA ILE A 46 -3.91 11.69 -13.77
C ILE A 46 -4.35 13.16 -13.71
N MET A 47 -3.94 13.89 -12.68
CA MET A 47 -4.32 15.28 -12.47
C MET A 47 -3.85 16.16 -13.64
N LEU A 48 -2.57 16.07 -14.00
CA LEU A 48 -2.01 16.83 -15.13
C LEU A 48 -2.70 16.45 -16.46
N ARG A 49 -3.02 15.18 -16.65
CA ARG A 49 -3.75 14.70 -17.84
C ARG A 49 -5.17 15.26 -17.89
N PHE A 50 -5.88 15.24 -16.76
CA PHE A 50 -7.23 15.78 -16.60
C PHE A 50 -7.24 17.29 -16.89
N GLU A 51 -6.34 18.05 -16.27
CA GLU A 51 -6.23 19.50 -16.47
C GLU A 51 -5.99 19.84 -17.95
N ARG A 52 -5.01 19.19 -18.59
CA ARG A 52 -4.69 19.42 -20.00
C ARG A 52 -5.88 19.18 -20.92
N LEU A 53 -6.63 18.09 -20.70
CA LEU A 53 -7.76 17.71 -21.55
C LEU A 53 -8.98 18.61 -21.32
N THR A 54 -9.30 18.89 -20.05
CA THR A 54 -10.48 19.69 -19.69
C THR A 54 -10.31 21.16 -20.07
N ASN A 55 -9.11 21.74 -19.93
CA ASN A 55 -8.82 23.09 -20.41
C ASN A 55 -9.08 23.24 -21.92
N GLY A 56 -8.74 22.23 -22.73
CA GLY A 56 -9.05 22.21 -24.16
C GLY A 56 -10.56 22.18 -24.44
N ASN A 57 -11.28 21.27 -23.75
CA ASN A 57 -12.73 21.13 -23.92
C ASN A 57 -13.50 22.37 -23.43
N LEU A 58 -13.07 23.01 -22.35
CA LEU A 58 -13.68 24.22 -21.81
C LEU A 58 -13.57 25.40 -22.78
N LYS A 59 -12.41 25.57 -23.44
CA LYS A 59 -12.23 26.59 -24.49
C LYS A 59 -13.22 26.41 -25.65
N LEU A 60 -13.63 25.17 -25.92
CA LEU A 60 -14.61 24.82 -26.95
C LEU A 60 -16.06 24.70 -26.42
N LYS A 61 -16.31 25.05 -25.15
CA LYS A 61 -17.61 24.90 -24.46
C LYS A 61 -18.16 23.46 -24.48
N GLN A 62 -17.28 22.46 -24.55
CA GLN A 62 -17.62 21.04 -24.60
C GLN A 62 -17.79 20.44 -23.19
N TYR A 63 -18.76 20.93 -22.42
CA TYR A 63 -18.92 20.57 -21.00
C TYR A 63 -19.15 19.07 -20.76
N ASN A 64 -19.88 18.38 -21.63
CA ASN A 64 -20.09 16.92 -21.51
C ASN A 64 -18.77 16.13 -21.55
N ARG A 65 -17.78 16.60 -22.32
CA ARG A 65 -16.45 15.97 -22.37
C ARG A 65 -15.65 16.25 -21.10
N VAL A 66 -15.84 17.41 -20.48
CA VAL A 66 -15.25 17.71 -19.16
C VAL A 66 -15.78 16.72 -18.11
N PHE A 67 -17.10 16.49 -18.06
CA PHE A 67 -17.68 15.47 -17.19
C PHE A 67 -17.16 14.07 -17.47
N PHE A 68 -17.02 13.69 -18.75
CA PHE A 68 -16.44 12.41 -19.10
C PHE A 68 -15.01 12.24 -18.56
N HIS A 69 -14.14 13.25 -18.71
CA HIS A 69 -12.78 13.19 -18.16
C HIS A 69 -12.77 13.15 -16.63
N PHE A 70 -13.75 13.76 -15.97
CA PHE A 70 -13.89 13.70 -14.51
C PHE A 70 -14.19 12.26 -14.06
N TYR A 71 -15.21 11.62 -14.63
CA TYR A 71 -15.55 10.22 -14.30
C TYR A 71 -14.43 9.25 -14.68
N ALA A 72 -13.75 9.48 -15.81
CA ALA A 72 -12.59 8.68 -16.19
C ALA A 72 -11.46 8.80 -15.14
N SER A 73 -11.17 10.00 -14.65
CA SER A 73 -10.16 10.21 -13.61
C SER A 73 -10.51 9.50 -12.31
N PHE A 74 -11.77 9.58 -11.87
CA PHE A 74 -12.24 8.84 -10.70
C PHE A 74 -12.07 7.32 -10.86
N PHE A 75 -12.43 6.78 -12.02
CA PHE A 75 -12.23 5.36 -12.33
C PHE A 75 -10.75 4.96 -12.30
N PHE A 76 -9.86 5.77 -12.88
CA PHE A 76 -8.42 5.49 -12.84
C PHE A 76 -7.84 5.58 -11.42
N ILE A 77 -8.30 6.50 -10.59
CA ILE A 77 -7.91 6.56 -9.17
C ILE A 77 -8.33 5.28 -8.43
N ALA A 78 -9.53 4.78 -8.67
CA ALA A 78 -9.96 3.50 -8.10
C ALA A 78 -9.06 2.33 -8.55
N LEU A 79 -8.63 2.31 -9.82
CA LEU A 79 -7.69 1.30 -10.32
C LEU A 79 -6.29 1.42 -9.71
N ILE A 80 -5.81 2.63 -9.41
CA ILE A 80 -4.56 2.84 -8.68
C ILE A 80 -4.65 2.16 -7.31
N HIS A 81 -5.74 2.39 -6.57
CA HIS A 81 -5.94 1.75 -5.26
C HIS A 81 -5.98 0.21 -5.34
N ILE A 82 -6.67 -0.35 -6.32
CA ILE A 82 -6.66 -1.80 -6.55
C ILE A 82 -5.24 -2.30 -6.87
N THR A 83 -4.49 -1.54 -7.66
CA THR A 83 -3.09 -1.87 -7.98
C THR A 83 -2.21 -1.83 -6.73
N GLU A 84 -2.43 -0.88 -5.83
CA GLU A 84 -1.69 -0.78 -4.56
C GLU A 84 -1.94 -1.97 -3.65
N ILE A 85 -3.19 -2.43 -3.57
CA ILE A 85 -3.55 -3.67 -2.86
C ILE A 85 -2.79 -4.87 -3.44
N ILE A 86 -2.70 -4.98 -4.78
CA ILE A 86 -1.96 -6.07 -5.44
C ILE A 86 -0.45 -5.96 -5.17
N ILE A 87 0.14 -4.76 -5.26
CA ILE A 87 1.58 -4.55 -4.99
C ILE A 87 1.91 -4.96 -3.55
N TRP A 88 1.10 -4.53 -2.58
CA TRP A 88 1.28 -4.93 -1.18
C TRP A 88 1.14 -6.43 -0.97
N THR A 89 0.18 -7.06 -1.65
CA THR A 89 -0.01 -8.52 -1.60
C THR A 89 1.24 -9.26 -2.07
N LEU A 90 1.78 -8.86 -3.22
CA LEU A 90 3.02 -9.43 -3.76
C LEU A 90 4.21 -9.17 -2.83
N PHE A 91 4.30 -7.98 -2.23
CA PHE A 91 5.35 -7.64 -1.28
C PHE A 91 5.33 -8.56 -0.05
N ILE A 92 4.16 -8.78 0.57
CA ILE A 92 4.03 -9.66 1.74
C ILE A 92 4.36 -11.12 1.39
N ILE A 93 3.86 -11.62 0.24
CA ILE A 93 4.19 -12.97 -0.24
C ILE A 93 5.69 -13.11 -0.50
N SER A 94 6.33 -12.11 -1.10
CA SER A 94 7.78 -12.16 -1.40
C SER A 94 8.66 -12.24 -0.15
N LEU A 95 8.16 -11.73 0.98
CA LEU A 95 8.81 -11.82 2.29
C LEU A 95 8.48 -13.13 3.02
N ASN A 96 7.68 -14.02 2.42
CA ASN A 96 7.16 -15.25 3.02
C ASN A 96 6.46 -15.03 4.37
N LEU A 97 5.83 -13.86 4.55
CA LEU A 97 5.07 -13.55 5.77
C LEU A 97 3.71 -14.26 5.78
N MET A 98 3.17 -14.56 4.60
CA MET A 98 1.93 -15.30 4.42
C MET A 98 2.07 -16.22 3.20
N ASN A 99 1.63 -17.47 3.32
CA ASN A 99 1.81 -18.51 2.30
C ASN A 99 0.63 -18.64 1.33
N ASP A 100 -0.53 -18.08 1.67
CA ASP A 100 -1.74 -18.15 0.84
C ASP A 100 -2.01 -16.80 0.18
N GLY A 101 -1.98 -16.77 -1.16
CA GLY A 101 -2.13 -15.53 -1.91
C GLY A 101 -3.52 -14.89 -1.79
N ILE A 102 -4.58 -15.69 -1.63
CA ILE A 102 -5.95 -15.19 -1.49
C ILE A 102 -6.14 -14.58 -0.10
N GLN A 103 -5.69 -15.26 0.95
CA GLN A 103 -5.73 -14.74 2.31
C GLN A 103 -4.88 -13.48 2.46
N THR A 104 -3.70 -13.44 1.82
CA THR A 104 -2.86 -12.24 1.82
C THR A 104 -3.56 -11.07 1.13
N LEU A 105 -4.21 -11.31 -0.01
CA LEU A 105 -4.97 -10.28 -0.73
C LEU A 105 -6.12 -9.73 0.13
N LEU A 106 -6.84 -10.60 0.86
CA LEU A 106 -7.92 -10.20 1.76
C LEU A 106 -7.40 -9.41 2.96
N PHE A 107 -6.30 -9.84 3.58
CA PHE A 107 -5.64 -9.13 4.67
C PHE A 107 -5.19 -7.72 4.24
N VAL A 108 -4.46 -7.63 3.12
CA VAL A 108 -4.02 -6.34 2.57
C VAL A 108 -5.20 -5.46 2.22
N GLY A 109 -6.24 -5.99 1.58
CA GLY A 109 -7.45 -5.25 1.25
C GLY A 109 -8.17 -4.71 2.49
N SER A 110 -8.26 -5.52 3.55
CA SER A 110 -8.84 -5.14 4.85
C SER A 110 -8.10 -3.97 5.48
N CYS A 111 -6.77 -4.07 5.55
CA CYS A 111 -5.88 -3.01 6.05
C CYS A 111 -5.96 -1.72 5.20
N TYR A 112 -5.83 -1.86 3.88
CA TYR A 112 -5.75 -0.74 2.93
C TYR A 112 -7.02 0.10 2.92
N THR A 113 -8.19 -0.55 2.97
CA THR A 113 -9.49 0.13 2.99
C THR A 113 -9.94 0.53 4.40
N THR A 114 -9.17 0.16 5.43
CA THR A 114 -9.51 0.36 6.86
C THR A 114 -10.83 -0.28 7.28
N VAL A 115 -11.33 -1.28 6.53
CA VAL A 115 -12.61 -1.95 6.82
C VAL A 115 -12.45 -2.97 7.96
N GLY A 116 -11.28 -3.61 8.11
CA GLY A 116 -10.96 -4.43 9.27
C GLY A 116 -11.78 -5.73 9.42
N PHE A 117 -12.13 -6.40 8.32
CA PHE A 117 -12.96 -7.61 8.34
C PHE A 117 -12.17 -8.93 8.35
N VAL A 118 -10.85 -8.87 8.18
CA VAL A 118 -9.92 -9.98 8.43
C VAL A 118 -9.20 -9.68 9.74
N GLU A 119 -8.93 -10.71 10.55
CA GLU A 119 -8.10 -10.53 11.74
C GLU A 119 -6.72 -10.00 11.33
N ASP A 120 -6.33 -8.85 11.87
CA ASP A 120 -5.05 -8.20 11.56
C ASP A 120 -3.87 -8.85 12.29
N ILE A 121 -3.84 -10.19 12.31
CA ILE A 121 -2.83 -10.99 13.00
C ILE A 121 -1.94 -11.65 11.95
N LEU A 122 -0.71 -11.16 11.83
CA LEU A 122 0.31 -11.85 11.06
C LEU A 122 0.66 -13.18 11.76
N PRO A 123 0.83 -14.29 11.01
CA PRO A 123 1.26 -15.54 11.60
C PRO A 123 2.64 -15.39 12.25
N THR A 124 2.89 -16.17 13.30
CA THR A 124 4.20 -16.19 13.97
C THR A 124 5.28 -16.60 12.96
N GLY A 125 6.15 -15.65 12.61
CA GLY A 125 7.39 -15.86 11.86
C GLY A 125 8.56 -16.13 12.77
#